data_AF-A0A428GY16-F1
#
_entry.id   AF-A0A428GY16-F1
#
_cell.length_a   1.000
_cell.length_b   1.000
_cell.length_c   1.000
_cell.angle_alpha   90.00
_cell.angle_beta   90.00
_cell.angle_gamma   90.00
#
_symmetry.space_group_name_H-M   'P 1'
#
loop_
_entity.id
_entity.type
_entity.pdbx_description
1 polymer ?
#
loop_
_entity_poly.entity_id
_entity_poly.type
_entity_poly.pdbx_seq_one_letter_code
_entity_poly.pdbx_strand_id
1 'polypeptide(L)' 'MVDGNRQEIIDTSELYSGIYGRASITFYAFNSNGNKGIACGLNNLQKLRDGEPLGGRTRAEDDFATEDDDDFLN' A
#
# COMPACT_ATOMS: atom_id res chain seq x y z
N MET A 1 2.45 -11.49 -7.50
CA MET A 1 2.33 -11.69 -6.03
C MET A 1 1.84 -13.11 -5.80
N VAL A 2 2.36 -13.82 -4.80
CA VAL A 2 2.17 -15.27 -4.68
C VAL A 2 1.74 -15.72 -3.29
N ASP A 3 1.17 -16.91 -3.17
CA ASP A 3 0.80 -17.53 -1.90
C ASP A 3 1.97 -18.36 -1.29
N GLY A 4 1.71 -19.03 -0.17
CA GLY A 4 2.70 -19.90 0.49
C GLY A 4 3.21 -21.06 -0.38
N ASN A 5 2.44 -21.45 -1.40
CA ASN A 5 2.76 -22.49 -2.37
C ASN A 5 3.40 -21.96 -3.66
N ARG A 6 3.67 -20.64 -3.75
CA ARG A 6 4.20 -19.93 -4.93
C ARG A 6 3.22 -19.88 -6.11
N GLN A 7 1.93 -20.04 -5.86
CA GLN A 7 0.88 -19.81 -6.84
C GLN A 7 0.52 -18.34 -6.87
N GLU A 8 0.15 -17.82 -8.04
CA GLU A 8 -0.26 -16.43 -8.18
C GLU A 8 -1.57 -16.17 -7.43
N ILE A 9 -1.57 -15.14 -6.58
CA ILE A 9 -2.79 -14.69 -5.90
C ILE A 9 -3.55 -13.82 -6.88
N ILE A 10 -4.69 -14.33 -7.37
CA ILE A 10 -5.55 -13.65 -8.34
C ILE A 10 -6.58 -12.79 -7.60
N ASP A 11 -7.00 -13.21 -6.40
CA ASP A 11 -7.97 -12.49 -5.59
C ASP A 11 -7.27 -11.47 -4.68
N THR A 12 -7.52 -10.19 -4.94
CA THR A 12 -6.99 -9.09 -4.16
C THR A 12 -7.56 -9.05 -2.73
N SER A 13 -8.69 -9.71 -2.46
CA SER A 13 -9.27 -9.80 -1.12
C SER A 13 -8.39 -10.61 -0.16
N GLU A 14 -7.54 -11.49 -0.68
CA GLU A 14 -6.59 -12.26 0.10
C GLU A 14 -5.45 -11.39 0.66
N LEU A 15 -5.31 -10.15 0.20
CA LEU A 15 -4.37 -9.18 0.74
C LEU A 15 -5.05 -7.99 1.38
N TYR A 16 -4.76 -7.83 2.66
CA TYR A 16 -5.19 -6.69 3.46
C TYR A 16 -4.06 -6.28 4.41
N SER A 17 -4.12 -5.04 4.89
CA SER A 17 -3.20 -4.56 5.92
C SER A 17 -3.35 -5.42 7.17
N GLY A 18 -2.30 -6.15 7.54
CA GLY A 18 -2.32 -7.10 8.67
C GLY A 18 -1.88 -8.52 8.31
N ILE A 19 -1.83 -8.86 7.02
CA ILE A 19 -1.29 -10.15 6.59
C ILE A 19 0.22 -10.26 6.90
N TYR A 20 0.69 -11.49 7.06
CA TYR A 20 2.11 -11.80 7.17
C TYR A 20 2.61 -12.40 5.86
N GLY A 21 3.70 -11.85 5.34
CA GLY A 21 4.28 -12.27 4.07
C GLY A 21 5.78 -12.03 3.98
N ARG A 22 6.39 -12.50 2.89
CA ARG A 22 7.75 -12.15 2.49
C ARG A 22 7.69 -11.12 1.37
N ALA A 23 8.47 -10.07 1.50
CA ALA A 23 8.65 -9.08 0.46
C ALA A 23 10.08 -9.20 -0.10
N SER A 24 10.20 -9.27 -1.42
CA SER A 24 11.46 -9.02 -2.10
C SER A 24 11.57 -7.51 -2.30
N ILE A 25 12.57 -6.91 -1.64
CA ILE A 25 12.86 -5.49 -1.74
C ILE A 25 14.26 -5.25 -2.29
N THR A 26 14.42 -4.19 -3.07
CA THR A 26 15.71 -3.74 -3.60
C THR A 26 16.00 -2.35 -3.06
N PHE A 27 17.14 -2.23 -2.37
CA PHE A 27 17.63 -0.94 -1.92
C PHE A 27 18.42 -0.28 -3.04
N TYR A 28 18.15 1.00 -3.28
CA TYR A 28 18.93 1.79 -4.23
C TYR A 28 19.13 3.20 -3.69
N ALA A 29 20.31 3.77 -3.96
CA ALA A 29 20.59 5.15 -3.62
C ALA A 29 19.80 6.06 -4.57
N PHE A 30 19.16 7.10 -4.01
CA PHE A 30 18.54 8.15 -4.80
C PHE A 30 19.15 9.51 -4.45
N ASN A 31 19.25 10.37 -5.46
CA ASN A 31 19.59 11.77 -5.33
C ASN A 31 18.76 12.54 -6.35
N SER A 32 17.60 13.04 -5.92
CA SER A 32 16.63 13.70 -6.79
C SER A 32 15.98 14.87 -6.05
N ASN A 33 15.75 15.99 -6.74
CA ASN A 33 15.10 17.19 -6.21
C ASN A 33 15.70 17.69 -4.87
N GLY A 34 17.02 17.58 -4.70
CA GLY A 34 17.72 17.96 -3.47
C GLY A 34 17.62 16.96 -2.31
N ASN A 35 16.82 15.91 -2.45
CA ASN A 35 16.72 14.82 -1.48
C ASN A 35 17.68 13.68 -1.85
N LYS A 36 18.46 13.25 -0.87
CA LYS A 36 19.41 12.14 -1.01
C LYS A 36 19.15 11.10 0.08
N GLY A 37 19.23 9.83 -0.29
CA GLY A 37 19.03 8.74 0.66
C GLY A 37 19.05 7.37 0.01
N ILE A 38 18.64 6.36 0.78
CA ILE A 38 18.43 5.00 0.30
C ILE A 38 16.92 4.77 0.19
N ALA A 39 16.45 4.53 -1.02
CA ALA A 39 15.08 4.13 -1.28
C ALA A 39 14.95 2.60 -1.26
N CYS A 40 13.73 2.13 -1.06
CA CYS A 40 13.38 0.72 -1.04
C CYS A 40 12.33 0.47 -2.12
N GLY A 41 12.72 -0.20 -3.20
CA GLY A 41 11.81 -0.67 -4.24
C GLY A 41 11.20 -2.01 -3.85
N LEU A 42 9.88 -2.13 -3.96
CA LEU A 42 9.16 -3.38 -3.74
C LEU A 42 9.03 -4.15 -5.06
N ASN A 43 9.50 -5.39 -5.11
CA ASN A 43 9.45 -6.23 -6.31
C ASN A 43 8.32 -7.27 -6.23
N ASN A 44 8.45 -8.20 -5.30
CA ASN A 44 7.54 -9.35 -5.19
C ASN A 44 7.03 -9.49 -3.76
N LEU A 45 5.78 -9.90 -3.62
CA LEU A 45 5.16 -10.22 -2.34
C LEU A 45 4.70 -11.67 -2.35
N GLN A 46 5.01 -12.38 -1.27
CA GLN A 46 4.53 -13.73 -0.97
C GLN A 46 3.71 -13.70 0.32
N LYS A 47 2.41 -14.00 0.26
CA LYS A 47 1.58 -14.21 1.45
C LYS A 47 1.99 -15.51 2.14
N LEU A 48 2.14 -15.49 3.46
CA LEU A 48 2.45 -16.68 4.27
C LEU A 48 1.27 -17.10 5.16
N ARG A 49 0.60 -16.11 5.78
CA ARG A 49 -0.56 -16.36 6.64
C ARG A 49 -1.39 -15.09 6.80
N ASP A 50 -2.66 -15.32 7.11
CA ASP A 50 -3.56 -14.28 7.59
C ASP A 50 -3.12 -13.76 8.97
N GLY A 51 -3.50 -12.52 9.25
CA GLY A 51 -3.24 -11.85 10.52
C GLY A 51 -4.42 -10.97 10.88
N GLU A 52 -4.35 -10.33 12.05
CA GLU A 52 -5.38 -9.38 12.45
C GLU A 52 -5.42 -8.21 11.46
N PRO A 53 -6.57 -7.89 10.84
CA PRO A 53 -6.70 -6.73 9.97
C PRO A 53 -6.34 -5.46 10.74
N LEU A 54 -5.26 -4.81 10.34
CA LEU A 54 -4.79 -3.54 10.89
C LEU A 54 -5.53 -2.34 10.28
N GLY A 55 -6.71 -2.58 9.71
CA GLY A 55 -7.50 -1.59 9.02
C GLY A 55 -8.03 -0.51 9.96
N GLY A 56 -7.32 0.61 10.03
CA GLY A 56 -7.91 1.90 10.34
C GLY A 56 -8.48 2.47 9.04
N ARG A 57 -9.81 2.43 8.88
CA ARG A 57 -10.48 3.29 7.90
C ARG A 57 -10.04 4.72 8.16
N THR A 58 -9.65 5.46 7.12
CA THR A 58 -9.70 6.92 7.14
C THR A 58 -11.07 7.31 7.68
N ARG A 59 -11.15 8.32 8.55
CA ARG A 59 -12.45 8.74 9.06
C ARG A 59 -13.29 9.16 7.85
N ALA A 60 -14.58 8.85 7.85
CA ALA A 60 -15.48 9.28 6.79
C ALA A 60 -15.40 10.80 6.55
N GLU A 61 -15.01 11.57 7.58
CA GLU A 61 -14.71 13.00 7.50
C GLU A 61 -13.62 13.36 6.48
N ASP A 62 -12.61 12.51 6.26
CA ASP A 62 -11.54 12.73 5.27
C ASP A 62 -11.97 12.28 3.84
N ASP A 63 -12.84 11.27 3.73
CA ASP A 63 -13.34 10.75 2.44
C ASP A 63 -14.49 11.61 1.86
N PHE A 64 -15.23 12.32 2.72
CA PHE A 64 -16.37 13.17 2.36
C PHE A 64 -16.18 14.62 2.77
N ALA A 65 -14.94 15.09 2.91
CA ALA A 65 -14.67 16.52 3.02
C ALA A 65 -15.27 17.20 1.77
N THR A 66 -16.46 17.78 1.93
CA THR A 66 -17.11 18.57 0.90
C THR A 66 -16.16 19.73 0.61
N GLU A 67 -15.57 19.73 -0.59
CA GLU A 67 -14.99 20.94 -1.14
C GLU A 67 -16.06 22.01 -1.02
N ASP A 68 -15.78 23.07 -0.26
CA ASP A 68 -16.68 24.21 -0.11
C ASP A 68 -17.13 24.64 -1.50
N ASP A 69 -18.45 24.60 -1.73
CA ASP A 69 -19.19 25.01 -2.94
C ASP A 69 -19.08 26.55 -3.16
N ASP A 70 -17.86 27.10 -3.14
CA ASP A 70 -17.59 28.54 -3.20
C ASP A 70 -16.84 28.93 -4.50
N ASP A 71 -17.46 28.72 -5.68
CA ASP A 71 -17.26 29.51 -6.94
C ASP A 71 -17.32 28.70 -8.25
N PHE A 72 -18.30 27.81 -8.45
CA PHE A 72 -18.56 27.28 -9.81
C PHE A 72 -19.53 28.15 -10.63
N LEU A 73 -20.18 29.16 -10.05
CA LEU A 73 -21.18 30.00 -10.74
C LEU A 73 -21.28 31.43 -10.16
N ASN A 74 -20.24 32.27 -10.35
CA ASN A 74 -20.38 33.73 -10.31
C ASN A 74 -19.48 34.41 -11.35
#